data_AF-A0A7C3XHL3-F1
#
_entry.id   AF-A0A7C3XHL3-F1
#
_cell.length_a   1.000
_cell.length_b   1.000
_cell.length_c   1.000
_cell.angle_alpha   90.00
_cell.angle_beta   90.00
_cell.angle_gamma   90.00
#
_symmetry.space_group_name_H-M   'P 1'
#
loop_
_entity.id
_entity.type
_entity.pdbx_description
1 polymer ?
#
loop_
_entity_poly.entity_id
_entity_poly.type
_entity_poly.pdbx_seq_one_letter_code
_entity_poly.pdbx_strand_id
1 'polypeptide(L)' 'MRRQTKIVIGRNLQTDIKKYIRSGDFSKIVVITDNNVKPLFKKYFGAEEIDIFALKSGEKEKNLKNLEKILQFL' A
#
# COMPACT_ATOMS: atom_id res chain seq x y z
N MET A 1 -0.69 17.20 19.93
CA MET A 1 -1.65 17.12 18.81
C MET A 1 -2.26 15.73 18.77
N ARG A 2 -3.60 15.59 18.79
CA ARG A 2 -4.25 14.30 18.49
C ARG A 2 -4.18 14.07 16.97
N ARG A 3 -3.67 12.92 16.54
CA ARG A 3 -3.71 12.52 15.12
C ARG A 3 -5.15 12.13 14.78
N GLN A 4 -5.73 12.76 13.77
CA GLN A 4 -7.03 12.37 13.20
C GLN A 4 -6.80 11.69 11.85
N THR A 5 -7.53 10.60 11.60
CA THR A 5 -7.48 9.83 10.35
C THR A 5 -8.87 9.78 9.73
N LYS A 6 -8.96 9.95 8.41
CA LYS A 6 -10.23 9.86 7.66
C LYS A 6 -10.48 8.43 7.19
N ILE A 7 -11.66 7.88 7.48
CA ILE A 7 -12.14 6.61 6.93
C ILE A 7 -13.18 6.92 5.86
N VAL A 8 -13.06 6.32 4.67
CA VAL A 8 -13.97 6.54 3.53
C VAL A 8 -14.54 5.19 3.09
N ILE A 9 -15.87 5.10 2.96
CA ILE A 9 -16.59 3.87 2.57
C ILE A 9 -17.52 4.21 1.41
N GLY A 10 -17.50 3.40 0.35
CA GLY A 10 -18.25 3.63 -0.88
C GLY A 10 -17.95 2.59 -1.94
N ARG A 11 -18.65 2.65 -3.08
CA ARG A 11 -18.42 1.74 -4.21
C ARG A 11 -17.28 2.23 -5.09
N ASN A 12 -16.43 1.30 -5.56
CA ASN A 12 -15.35 1.55 -6.51
C ASN A 12 -14.31 2.61 -6.07
N LEU A 13 -14.12 2.86 -4.76
CA LEU A 13 -13.19 3.90 -4.29
C LEU A 13 -11.75 3.73 -4.79
N GLN A 14 -11.33 2.49 -5.07
CA GLN A 14 -10.01 2.18 -5.60
C GLN A 14 -9.71 2.82 -6.96
N THR A 15 -10.73 3.12 -7.78
CA THR A 15 -10.53 3.82 -9.07
C THR A 15 -10.14 5.28 -8.87
N ASP A 16 -10.44 5.83 -7.70
CA ASP A 16 -10.24 7.22 -7.31
C ASP A 16 -9.16 7.37 -6.23
N ILE A 17 -8.28 6.38 -6.07
CA ILE A 17 -7.32 6.32 -4.95
C ILE A 17 -6.46 7.58 -4.82
N LYS A 18 -6.11 8.20 -5.96
CA LYS A 18 -5.37 9.47 -6.04
C LYS A 18 -6.11 10.66 -5.42
N LYS A 19 -7.44 10.62 -5.25
CA LYS A 19 -8.19 11.67 -4.54
C LYS A 19 -7.98 11.62 -3.03
N TYR A 20 -7.54 10.46 -2.51
CA TYR A 20 -7.35 10.23 -1.08
C TYR A 20 -5.89 10.34 -0.63
N ILE A 21 -4.96 10.33 -1.60
CA ILE A 21 -3.54 10.59 -1.38
C ILE A 21 -3.26 11.96 -1.97
N ARG A 22 -3.01 12.97 -1.14
CA ARG A 22 -2.77 14.31 -1.66
C ARG A 22 -1.43 14.34 -2.38
N SER A 23 -1.42 14.94 -3.57
CA SER A 23 -0.19 15.20 -4.30
C SER A 23 0.75 16.07 -3.46
N GLY A 24 2.02 15.68 -3.36
CA GLY A 24 3.04 16.40 -2.59
C GLY A 24 3.16 16.04 -1.12
N ASP A 25 2.24 15.25 -0.55
CA ASP A 25 2.36 14.80 0.86
C ASP A 25 3.52 13.82 1.06
N PHE A 26 3.92 13.12 -0.01
CA PHE A 26 4.95 12.08 0.03
C PHE A 26 5.86 12.18 -1.20
N SER A 27 7.17 12.06 -0.98
CA SER A 27 8.16 11.95 -2.07
C SER A 27 8.20 10.56 -2.71
N LYS A 28 7.73 9.54 -1.98
CA LYS A 28 7.72 8.14 -2.39
C LYS A 28 6.55 7.41 -1.74
N ILE A 29 5.89 6.53 -2.50
CA ILE A 29 4.84 5.65 -1.99
C ILE A 29 5.32 4.21 -2.12
N VAL A 30 5.31 3.48 -1.00
CA VAL A 30 5.60 2.04 -0.97
C VAL A 30 4.35 1.28 -0.53
N VAL A 31 3.95 0.31 -1.34
CA VAL A 31 2.82 -0.58 -1.06
C VAL A 31 3.37 -1.92 -0.56
N ILE A 32 3.03 -2.26 0.68
CA ILE A 32 3.29 -3.58 1.26
C ILE A 32 1.99 -4.38 1.18
N THR A 33 2.00 -5.49 0.45
CA THR A 33 0.77 -6.24 0.13
C THR A 33 1.02 -7.75 0.00
N ASP A 34 -0.05 -8.53 -0.03
CA ASP A 34 0.00 -9.92 -0.46
C ASP A 34 0.16 -10.06 -1.98
N ASN A 35 0.80 -11.14 -2.42
CA ASN A 35 0.99 -11.47 -3.84
C ASN A 35 -0.32 -11.57 -4.63
N ASN A 36 -1.39 -12.05 -4.00
CA ASN A 36 -2.70 -12.17 -4.63
C ASN A 36 -3.35 -10.80 -4.90
N VAL A 37 -2.98 -9.77 -4.14
CA VAL A 37 -3.57 -8.42 -4.22
C VAL A 37 -2.66 -7.46 -5.01
N LYS A 38 -1.37 -7.77 -5.14
CA LYS A 38 -0.37 -7.00 -5.91
C LYS A 38 -0.86 -6.52 -7.30
N PRO A 39 -1.55 -7.34 -8.14
CA PRO A 39 -2.02 -6.88 -9.44
C PRO A 39 -3.04 -5.73 -9.37
N LEU A 40 -3.85 -5.69 -8.31
CA LEU A 40 -4.85 -4.64 -8.12
C LEU A 40 -4.19 -3.28 -7.87
N PHE A 41 -3.15 -3.23 -7.03
CA PHE A 41 -2.42 -2.00 -6.76
C PHE A 41 -1.72 -1.46 -8.01
N LYS A 42 -1.07 -2.32 -8.81
CA LYS A 42 -0.49 -1.92 -10.10
C LYS A 42 -1.54 -1.31 -11.04
N LYS A 43 -2.73 -1.89 -11.09
CA LYS A 43 -3.83 -1.42 -11.95
C LYS A 43 -4.33 -0.02 -11.55
N TYR A 44 -4.47 0.26 -10.26
CA TYR A 44 -5.14 1.48 -9.79
C TYR A 44 -4.18 2.64 -9.48
N PHE A 45 -2.94 2.38 -9.07
CA PHE A 45 -1.95 3.43 -8.86
C PHE A 45 -1.16 3.77 -10.14
N GLY A 46 -1.02 2.81 -11.06
CA GLY A 46 -0.04 2.89 -12.15
C GLY A 46 1.32 2.35 -11.69
N ALA A 47 1.97 1.55 -12.53
CA ALA A 47 3.16 0.80 -12.14
C ALA A 47 4.41 1.67 -11.88
N GLU A 48 4.42 2.91 -12.38
CA GLU A 48 5.55 3.85 -12.26
C GLU A 48 5.45 4.76 -11.03
N GLU A 49 4.30 4.78 -10.35
CA GLU A 49 4.03 5.70 -9.23
C GLU A 49 4.26 5.06 -7.85
N ILE A 50 4.44 3.73 -7.79
CA ILE A 50 4.57 3.00 -6.54
C ILE A 50 5.64 1.91 -6.60
N ASP A 51 6.40 1.79 -5.52
CA ASP A 51 7.19 0.60 -5.24
C ASP A 51 6.30 -0.43 -4.52
N ILE A 52 6.38 -1.70 -4.92
CA ILE A 52 5.55 -2.76 -4.32
C ILE A 52 6.42 -3.86 -3.74
N PHE A 53 6.38 -4.00 -2.42
CA PHE A 53 6.90 -5.16 -1.71
C PHE A 53 5.76 -6.14 -1.46
N ALA A 54 5.85 -7.35 -2.05
CA ALA A 54 4.79 -8.33 -1.95
C ALA A 54 5.24 -9.60 -1.21
N LEU A 55 4.45 -10.02 -0.23
CA LEU A 55 4.64 -11.23 0.55
C LEU A 55 3.74 -12.35 0.02
N LYS A 56 4.02 -13.59 0.42
CA LYS A 56 3.04 -14.68 0.25
C LYS A 56 1.78 -14.36 1.05
N SER A 57 0.67 -14.99 0.69
CA SER A 57 -0.59 -14.80 1.40
C SER A 57 -0.69 -15.66 2.65
N GLY A 58 -1.22 -15.07 3.72
CA GLY A 58 -1.69 -15.79 4.91
C GLY A 58 -1.00 -15.38 6.21
N GLU A 59 -1.58 -15.84 7.33
CA GLU A 59 -1.22 -15.42 8.68
C GLU A 59 0.25 -15.69 9.03
N LYS A 60 0.81 -16.78 8.50
CA LYS A 60 2.20 -17.19 8.77
C LYS A 60 3.23 -16.15 8.35
N GLU A 61 2.88 -15.27 7.41
CA GLU A 61 3.79 -14.24 6.92
C GLU A 61 3.87 -13.02 7.85
N LYS A 62 3.00 -12.92 8.87
CA LYS A 62 3.03 -11.88 9.91
C LYS A 62 4.06 -12.21 10.99
N ASN A 63 5.33 -12.10 10.65
CA ASN A 63 6.44 -12.41 11.54
C ASN A 63 7.56 -11.37 11.43
N LEU A 64 8.43 -11.33 12.45
CA LEU A 64 9.55 -10.38 12.53
C LEU A 64 10.52 -10.50 11.36
N LYS A 65 10.80 -11.73 10.89
CA LYS A 65 11.70 -11.95 9.76
C LYS A 65 11.18 -11.28 8.48
N ASN A 66 9.88 -11.28 8.24
CA ASN A 66 9.30 -10.58 7.10
C ASN A 66 9.22 -9.07 7.32
N LEU A 67 9.01 -8.61 8.55
CA LEU A 67 9.12 -7.19 8.89
C LEU A 67 10.53 -6.65 8.61
N GLU A 68 11.58 -7.37 8.99
CA GLU A 68 12.98 -7.00 8.72
C GLU A 68 13.24 -6.85 7.22
N LYS A 69 12.73 -7.78 6.40
CA LYS A 69 12.83 -7.69 4.93
C LYS A 69 12.11 -6.48 4.37
N ILE A 70 10.93 -6.15 4.90
CA ILE A 70 10.19 -4.95 4.52
C ILE A 70 11.05 -3.72 4.85
N LEU A 71 11.63 -3.65 6.05
CA LEU A 71 12.45 -2.51 6.47
C LEU A 71 13.74 -2.38 5.64
N GLN A 72 14.33 -3.48 5.18
CA GLN A 72 15.48 -3.45 4.26
C GLN A 72 15.12 -2.99 2.84
N PHE A 73 13.86 -3.09 2.45
CA PHE A 73 13.38 -2.66 1.13
C PHE A 73 13.04 -1.16 1.08
N LEU A 74 12.61 -0.58 2.20
CA LEU A 74 12.23 0.82 2.32
C LEU A 74 13.46 1.75 2.22
#